data_AF-A0A6P4YKC0-F1
#
_entry.id   AF-A0A6P4YKC0-F1
#
_cell.length_a   1.000
_cell.length_b   1.000
_cell.length_c   1.000
_cell.angle_alpha   90.00
_cell.angle_beta   90.00
_cell.angle_gamma   90.00
#
_symmetry.space_group_name_H-M   'P 1'
#
loop_
_entity.id
_entity.type
_entity.pdbx_description
1 polymer ?
#
loop_
_entity_poly.entity_id
_entity_poly.type
_entity_poly.pdbx_seq_one_letter_code
_entity_poly.pdbx_strand_id
1 'polypeptide(L)'
;MGWYAPRYRELANHIKAAVPDAEVMGVVGRSSSFEITVDGQLLFSKLESGGFPEEKEILEALSNYKEGDKVEQVTNIQFPGCTIL
;
A
#
# COMPACT_ATOMS: atom_id res chain seq x y z
N MET A 1 -19.74 3.26 -0.88
CA MET A 1 -18.48 3.65 -1.56
C MET A 1 -17.57 4.28 -0.50
N GLY A 2 -16.56 3.55 -0.01
CA GLY A 2 -15.76 3.96 1.15
C GLY A 2 -14.82 5.13 0.85
N TRP A 3 -14.50 5.92 1.88
CA TRP A 3 -13.69 7.15 1.83
C TRP A 3 -12.24 6.97 1.29
N TYR A 4 -11.83 5.73 1.01
CA TYR A 4 -10.48 5.37 0.53
C TYR A 4 -10.40 5.04 -0.97
N ALA A 5 -11.54 5.00 -1.67
CA ALA A 5 -11.60 4.70 -3.10
C ALA A 5 -10.68 5.57 -3.98
N PRO A 6 -10.61 6.92 -3.83
CA PRO A 6 -9.72 7.73 -4.68
C PRO A 6 -8.25 7.42 -4.43
N ARG A 7 -7.85 7.24 -3.16
CA ARG A 7 -6.47 6.97 -2.76
C ARG A 7 -5.98 5.61 -3.23
N TYR A 8 -6.84 4.59 -3.14
CA TYR A 8 -6.58 3.28 -3.75
C TYR A 8 -6.35 3.39 -5.25
N ARG A 9 -7.21 4.14 -5.95
CA ARG A 9 -7.17 4.23 -7.40
C ARG A 9 -5.94 4.99 -7.91
N GLU A 10 -5.49 6.00 -7.16
CA GLU A 10 -4.26 6.72 -7.46
C GLU A 10 -3.03 5.81 -7.32
N LEU A 11 -2.91 5.12 -6.18
CA LEU A 11 -1.84 4.16 -5.93
C LEU A 11 -1.85 3.04 -6.99
N ALA A 12 -3.02 2.49 -7.31
CA ALA A 12 -3.16 1.44 -8.32
C ALA A 12 -2.69 1.90 -9.72
N ASN A 13 -2.95 3.16 -10.10
CA ASN A 13 -2.45 3.70 -11.35
C ASN A 13 -0.92 3.84 -11.34
N HIS A 14 -0.34 4.33 -10.24
CA HIS A 14 1.12 4.41 -10.13
C HIS A 14 1.79 3.03 -10.17
N ILE A 15 1.21 2.04 -9.49
CA ILE A 15 1.70 0.67 -9.53
C ILE A 15 1.64 0.11 -10.96
N LYS A 16 0.52 0.28 -11.66
CA LYS A 16 0.40 -0.15 -13.07
C LYS A 16 1.35 0.59 -14.01
N ALA A 17 1.69 1.83 -13.70
CA ALA A 17 2.68 2.58 -14.48
C ALA A 17 4.11 2.09 -14.24
N ALA A 18 4.45 1.73 -13.00
CA ALA A 18 5.76 1.19 -12.65
C ALA A 18 5.93 -0.29 -13.07
N VAL A 19 4.88 -1.08 -12.88
CA VAL A 19 4.83 -2.52 -13.15
C VAL A 19 3.54 -2.82 -13.94
N PRO A 20 3.57 -2.71 -15.28
CA PRO A 20 2.37 -2.90 -16.11
C PRO A 20 1.82 -4.33 -16.09
N ASP A 21 2.65 -5.29 -15.70
CA ASP A 21 2.26 -6.70 -15.54
C ASP A 21 1.57 -6.97 -14.19
N ALA A 22 1.64 -6.04 -13.23
CA ALA A 22 1.08 -6.24 -11.90
C ALA A 22 -0.46 -6.11 -11.89
N GLU A 23 -1.12 -7.13 -11.35
CA GLU A 23 -2.56 -7.10 -11.11
C GLU A 23 -2.88 -6.43 -9.76
N VAL A 24 -3.44 -5.23 -9.81
CA VAL A 24 -3.86 -4.49 -8.60
C VAL A 24 -5.34 -4.76 -8.32
N MET A 25 -5.61 -5.45 -7.19
CA MET A 25 -6.96 -5.72 -6.70
C MET A 25 -7.26 -4.94 -5.43
N GLY A 26 -8.48 -4.39 -5.33
CA GLY A 26 -8.94 -3.62 -4.19
C GLY A 26 -10.08 -4.32 -3.50
N VAL A 27 -9.81 -4.91 -2.34
CA VAL A 27 -10.83 -5.57 -1.52
C VAL A 27 -11.26 -4.64 -0.40
N VAL A 28 -12.56 -4.54 -0.14
CA VAL A 28 -13.08 -3.82 1.03
C VAL A 28 -12.91 -4.73 2.25
N GLY A 29 -11.84 -4.51 3.00
CA GLY A 29 -11.54 -5.22 4.24
C GLY A 29 -12.33 -4.68 5.45
N ARG A 30 -11.79 -4.94 6.65
CA ARG A 30 -12.32 -4.41 7.91
C ARG A 30 -12.38 -2.88 7.89
N SER A 31 -13.39 -2.32 8.54
CA SER A 31 -13.53 -0.88 8.73
C SER A 31 -12.24 -0.27 9.29
N SER A 32 -11.80 0.85 8.72
CA SER A 32 -10.57 1.60 9.11
C SER A 32 -9.22 0.93 8.83
N SER A 33 -9.20 -0.28 8.25
CA SER A 33 -7.97 -1.00 7.90
C SER A 33 -7.53 -0.66 6.48
N PHE A 34 -6.22 -0.61 6.25
CA PHE A 34 -5.63 -0.43 4.93
C PHE A 34 -4.40 -1.33 4.84
N GLU A 35 -4.58 -2.44 4.13
CA GLU A 35 -3.60 -3.51 4.02
C GLU A 35 -3.26 -3.68 2.55
N ILE A 36 -1.96 -3.79 2.25
CA ILE A 36 -1.46 -4.07 0.91
C ILE A 36 -0.77 -5.41 0.97
N THR A 37 -1.15 -6.30 0.06
CA THR A 37 -0.55 -7.63 -0.08
C THR A 37 -0.03 -7.79 -1.51
N VAL A 38 1.10 -8.46 -1.65
CA VAL A 38 1.77 -8.75 -2.91
C VAL A 38 2.03 -10.25 -2.92
N ASP A 39 1.45 -10.97 -3.87
CA ASP A 39 1.59 -12.43 -3.98
C ASP A 39 1.23 -13.19 -2.69
N GLY A 40 0.21 -12.69 -1.96
CA GLY A 40 -0.21 -13.25 -0.67
C GLY A 40 0.69 -12.90 0.52
N GLN A 41 1.77 -12.15 0.32
CA GLN A 41 2.61 -11.62 1.38
C GLN A 41 2.16 -10.22 1.79
N LEU A 42 2.11 -9.95 3.10
CA LEU A 42 1.78 -8.61 3.61
C LEU A 42 2.91 -7.64 3.30
N LEU A 43 2.67 -6.69 2.41
CA LEU A 43 3.60 -5.60 2.11
C LEU A 43 3.46 -4.48 3.15
N PHE A 44 2.23 -4.12 3.50
CA PHE A 44 1.96 -3.01 4.42
C PHE A 44 0.67 -3.21 5.19
N SER A 45 0.66 -2.82 6.46
CA SER A 45 -0.53 -2.82 7.31
C SER A 45 -0.66 -1.51 8.08
N LYS A 46 -1.70 -0.73 7.75
CA LYS A 46 -2.02 0.50 8.48
C LYS A 46 -2.31 0.26 9.95
N LEU A 47 -2.86 -0.90 10.31
CA LEU A 47 -3.15 -1.22 11.71
C LEU A 47 -1.85 -1.40 12.51
N GLU A 48 -0.80 -1.92 11.89
CA GLU A 48 0.51 -2.11 12.53
C GLU A 48 1.31 -0.81 12.55
N SER A 49 1.34 -0.08 11.44
CA SER A 49 2.13 1.16 11.36
C SER A 49 1.42 2.37 11.97
N GLY A 50 0.10 2.34 12.13
CA GLY A 50 -0.69 3.45 12.68
C GLY A 50 -0.99 4.59 11.70
N GLY A 51 -0.65 4.45 10.42
CA GLY A 51 -0.77 5.51 9.41
C GLY A 51 -0.95 4.99 7.98
N PHE A 52 -1.11 5.91 7.02
CA PHE A 52 -1.16 5.54 5.61
C PHE A 52 0.25 5.28 5.08
N PRO A 53 0.46 4.31 4.19
CA PRO A 53 1.78 4.06 3.62
C PRO A 53 2.25 5.25 2.78
N GLU A 54 3.57 5.45 2.75
CA GLU A 54 4.22 6.30 1.75
C GLU A 54 4.11 5.65 0.36
N GLU A 55 3.49 6.35 -0.59
CA GLU A 55 3.31 5.83 -1.96
C GLU A 55 4.66 5.46 -2.61
N LYS A 56 5.68 6.28 -2.41
CA LYS A 56 7.02 6.04 -2.94
C LYS A 56 7.62 4.73 -2.44
N GLU A 57 7.49 4.44 -1.15
CA GLU A 57 8.00 3.19 -0.56
C GLU A 57 7.27 1.97 -1.10
N ILE A 58 5.94 2.07 -1.31
CA ILE A 58 5.17 1.01 -1.95
C ILE A 58 5.67 0.74 -3.37
N LEU A 59 5.91 1.80 -4.16
CA LEU A 59 6.43 1.67 -5.52
C LEU A 59 7.85 1.13 -5.54
N GLU A 60 8.73 1.55 -4.63
CA GLU A 60 10.10 1.02 -4.53
C GLU A 60 10.09 -0.45 -4.12
N ALA A 61 9.27 -0.84 -3.14
CA ALA A 61 9.12 -2.24 -2.74
C ALA A 61 8.61 -3.10 -3.89
N LEU A 62 7.61 -2.63 -4.64
CA LEU A 62 7.07 -3.33 -5.81
C LEU A 62 8.03 -3.36 -7.00
N SER A 63 8.83 -2.30 -7.17
CA SER A 63 9.83 -2.23 -8.26
C SER A 63 11.03 -3.15 -7.99
N ASN A 64 11.37 -3.35 -6.71
CA ASN A 64 12.40 -4.31 -6.29
C ASN A 64 11.84 -5.74 -6.17
N TYR A 65 10.53 -5.88 -5.96
CA TYR A 65 9.85 -7.16 -5.87
C TYR A 65 9.93 -7.91 -7.21
N LYS A 66 10.29 -9.19 -7.13
CA LYS A 66 10.24 -10.13 -8.24
C LYS A 66 9.35 -11.29 -7.85
N GLU A 67 8.59 -11.81 -8.81
CA GLU A 67 7.75 -12.98 -8.63
C GLU A 67 8.58 -14.13 -8.02
N GLY A 68 8.16 -14.62 -6.85
CA GLY A 68 8.84 -15.66 -6.09
C GLY A 68 9.88 -15.18 -5.07
N ASP A 69 10.17 -13.88 -4.99
CA ASP A 69 11.02 -13.30 -3.94
C ASP A 69 10.20 -12.84 -2.72
N LYS A 70 10.87 -12.51 -1.62
CA LYS A 70 10.20 -12.07 -0.39
C LYS A 70 9.93 -10.57 -0.47
N VAL A 71 8.67 -10.16 -0.32
CA VAL A 71 8.33 -8.74 -0.28
C VAL A 71 8.90 -8.07 0.98
N GLU A 72 9.54 -6.91 0.82
CA GLU A 72 10.00 -6.09 1.94
C GLU A 72 8.83 -5.32 2.56
N GLN A 73 8.56 -5.57 3.84
CA GLN A 73 7.48 -4.89 4.55
C GLN A 73 7.79 -3.40 4.68
N VAL A 74 6.94 -2.57 4.06
CA VAL A 74 6.98 -1.14 4.25
C VAL A 74 6.42 -0.84 5.63
N THR A 75 7.19 -0.09 6.43
CA THR A 75 6.74 0.42 7.73
C THR A 75 6.67 1.94 7.74
N ASN A 76 7.16 2.58 6.67
CA ASN A 76 7.18 4.01 6.54
C ASN A 76 5.79 4.53 6.17
N ILE A 77 5.33 5.51 6.94
CA ILE A 77 3.99 6.06 6.84
C ILE A 77 4.00 7.55 6.62
N GLN A 78 3.04 8.01 5.82
CA GLN A 78 2.69 9.41 5.76
C GLN A 78 2.03 9.80 7.07
N PHE A 79 2.85 10.32 7.98
CA PHE A 79 2.34 11.00 9.17
C PHE A 79 1.60 12.26 8.73
N PRO A 80 0.29 12.38 9.01
CA PRO A 80 -0.29 13.71 9.12
C PRO A 80 0.43 14.35 10.31
N GLY A 81 1.19 15.42 10.09
CA GLY A 81 2.06 16.03 11.09
C GLY A 81 1.40 16.08 12.47
N CYS A 82 2.17 15.71 13.51
CA CYS A 82 1.76 15.77 14.90
C CYS A 82 0.96 17.05 15.17
N THR A 83 -0.36 16.94 15.29
CA THR A 83 -1.15 17.93 16.01
C THR A 83 -1.27 17.40 17.42
N ILE A 84 -0.43 17.91 18.30
CA ILE A 84 -0.70 17.86 19.74
C ILE A 84 -1.99 18.66 19.91
N LEU A 85 -3.07 17.99 20.34
CA LEU A 85 -4.32 18.65 20.73
C LEU A 85 -4.18 19.25 22.13
#